data_AF-A0A6A5YXH6-F1
#
_entry.id   AF-A0A6A5YXH6-F1
#
_cell.length_a   1.000
_cell.length_b   1.000
_cell.length_c   1.000
_cell.angle_alpha   90.00
_cell.angle_beta   90.00
_cell.angle_gamma   90.00
#
_symmetry.space_group_name_H-M   'P 1'
#
loop_
_entity.id
_entity.type
_entity.pdbx_description
1 polymer ?
#
loop_
_entity_poly.entity_id
_entity_poly.type
_entity_poly.pdbx_seq_one_letter_code
_entity_poly.pdbx_strand_id
1 'polypeptide(L)'
;MTQVEMDQEEPPDEAFLYLVPLQTKGFNLRTKKWLDLNMDQVHSVVWNKKAFDTLVLDRKTKELITALVSKQISATKSTDVIAGKGNGLILLLHGGPGTGKTLTAEGVAEIAKKPLYRVTCGDVGTKAEDVENYLESVLHLGKIWDCVVLLDEAEVFLERRSLDDLQRNALVSVFLRVIEYHEGILILTSNRVGTFDEAFRSRIQIAVHYPPLRAYQRLQIWKNFIDRLESFKDGAVDVDDLRDHLEDLQKVEFNGRQIRNAITTARQYAEWKGQVMNYDHLTTALEVAGKFDAYSEKLRGGLTDDQIAEEEGIR
;
A
#
# COMPACT_ATOMS: atom_id res chain seq x y z
N MET A 1 -23.72 -36.94 8.00
CA MET A 1 -22.40 -36.40 8.35
C MET A 1 -22.43 -35.91 9.78
N THR A 2 -21.52 -36.43 10.61
CA THR A 2 -21.29 -35.95 11.97
C THR A 2 -20.49 -34.64 11.94
N GLN A 3 -20.53 -33.85 13.01
CA GLN A 3 -19.76 -32.60 13.11
C GLN A 3 -18.25 -32.85 12.91
N VAL A 4 -17.77 -34.01 13.35
CA VAL A 4 -16.37 -34.45 13.23
C VAL A 4 -15.96 -34.70 11.77
N GLU A 5 -16.89 -35.14 10.92
CA GLU A 5 -16.64 -35.33 9.48
C GLU A 5 -16.65 -34.00 8.71
N MET A 6 -17.37 -32.98 9.21
CA MET A 6 -17.40 -31.63 8.63
C MET A 6 -16.15 -30.79 8.97
N ASP A 7 -15.45 -31.12 10.05
CA ASP A 7 -14.26 -30.39 10.53
C ASP A 7 -12.94 -30.92 9.92
N GLN A 8 -12.98 -31.92 9.03
CA GLN A 8 -11.78 -32.43 8.35
C GLN A 8 -11.35 -31.50 7.20
N GLU A 9 -10.04 -31.24 7.08
CA GLU A 9 -9.49 -30.42 5.98
C GLU A 9 -9.63 -31.10 4.60
N GLU A 10 -9.72 -32.43 4.58
CA GLU A 10 -9.92 -33.22 3.37
C GLU A 10 -11.40 -33.63 3.25
N PRO A 11 -12.01 -33.48 2.05
CA PRO A 11 -13.40 -33.85 1.85
C PRO A 11 -13.58 -35.38 2.03
N PRO A 12 -14.69 -35.83 2.63
CA PRO A 12 -14.87 -37.21 3.05
C PRO A 12 -14.91 -38.24 1.90
N ASP A 13 -15.40 -37.87 0.71
CA ASP A 13 -15.35 -38.69 -0.51
C ASP A 13 -15.42 -37.84 -1.82
N GLU A 14 -15.18 -38.45 -2.98
CA GLU A 14 -15.34 -37.79 -4.29
C GLU A 14 -16.81 -37.40 -4.58
N ALA A 15 -17.78 -38.12 -4.00
CA ALA A 15 -19.20 -37.84 -4.17
C ALA A 15 -19.60 -36.50 -3.51
N PHE A 16 -18.92 -36.11 -2.44
CA PHE A 16 -19.12 -34.86 -1.70
C PHE A 16 -18.89 -33.63 -2.59
N LEU A 17 -17.94 -33.69 -3.52
CA LEU A 17 -17.67 -32.60 -4.47
C LEU A 17 -18.90 -32.27 -5.33
N TYR A 18 -19.75 -33.27 -5.63
CA TYR A 18 -20.99 -33.06 -6.38
C TYR A 18 -22.12 -32.44 -5.54
N LEU A 19 -21.98 -32.44 -4.20
CA LEU A 19 -22.91 -31.82 -3.27
C LEU A 19 -22.56 -30.36 -2.95
N VAL A 20 -21.35 -29.92 -3.31
CA VAL A 20 -20.92 -28.53 -3.13
C VAL A 20 -21.65 -27.64 -4.16
N PRO A 21 -22.22 -26.50 -3.74
CA PRO A 21 -22.85 -25.58 -4.68
C PRO A 21 -21.81 -25.10 -5.71
N LEU A 22 -22.21 -25.00 -6.97
CA LEU A 22 -21.32 -24.55 -8.05
C LEU A 22 -20.77 -23.14 -7.79
N GLN A 23 -21.50 -22.33 -7.03
CA GLN A 23 -21.15 -20.97 -6.69
C GLN A 23 -21.25 -20.69 -5.20
N THR A 24 -20.39 -19.83 -4.72
CA THR A 24 -20.43 -19.27 -3.36
C THR A 24 -20.35 -17.74 -3.39
N LYS A 25 -20.85 -17.07 -2.37
CA LYS A 25 -20.70 -15.62 -2.23
C LYS A 25 -19.30 -15.30 -1.72
N GLY A 26 -18.57 -14.48 -2.46
CA GLY A 26 -17.29 -13.92 -2.04
C GLY A 26 -17.33 -12.39 -2.00
N PHE A 27 -16.59 -11.80 -1.06
CA PHE A 27 -16.43 -10.36 -1.00
C PHE A 27 -15.14 -9.92 -1.69
N ASN A 28 -15.25 -9.04 -2.68
CA ASN A 28 -14.09 -8.48 -3.36
C ASN A 28 -13.56 -7.29 -2.57
N LEU A 29 -12.42 -7.48 -1.89
CA LEU A 29 -11.78 -6.45 -1.04
C LEU A 29 -11.36 -5.18 -1.80
N ARG A 30 -11.16 -5.27 -3.12
CA ARG A 30 -10.76 -4.12 -3.96
C ARG A 30 -11.96 -3.29 -4.39
N THR A 31 -13.01 -3.93 -4.87
CA THR A 31 -14.21 -3.24 -5.38
C THR A 31 -15.29 -3.06 -4.32
N LYS A 32 -15.14 -3.70 -3.16
CA LYS A 32 -16.04 -3.69 -2.00
C LYS A 32 -17.44 -4.20 -2.34
N LYS A 33 -17.51 -5.23 -3.18
CA LYS A 33 -18.77 -5.84 -3.65
C LYS A 33 -18.80 -7.33 -3.37
N TRP A 34 -19.99 -7.81 -3.03
CA TRP A 34 -20.29 -9.24 -3.03
C TRP A 34 -20.45 -9.75 -4.46
N LEU A 35 -19.82 -10.87 -4.76
CA LEU A 35 -19.81 -11.52 -6.08
C LEU A 35 -20.14 -13.00 -5.91
N ASP A 36 -20.73 -13.60 -6.95
CA ASP A 36 -20.81 -15.05 -7.07
C ASP A 36 -19.49 -15.58 -7.62
N LEU A 37 -18.84 -16.46 -6.87
CA LEU A 37 -17.56 -17.08 -7.21
C LEU A 37 -17.82 -18.54 -7.56
N ASN A 38 -17.24 -19.01 -8.67
CA ASN A 38 -17.32 -20.43 -9.03
C ASN A 38 -16.37 -21.23 -8.14
N MET A 39 -16.90 -22.27 -7.50
CA MET A 39 -16.15 -23.07 -6.51
C MET A 39 -14.96 -23.81 -7.13
N ASP A 40 -15.04 -24.19 -8.41
CA ASP A 40 -13.98 -24.87 -9.16
C ASP A 40 -12.75 -23.98 -9.43
N GLN A 41 -12.89 -22.66 -9.27
CA GLN A 41 -11.80 -21.68 -9.46
C GLN A 41 -11.19 -21.21 -8.12
N VAL A 42 -11.69 -21.70 -6.97
CA VAL A 42 -11.18 -21.32 -5.66
C VAL A 42 -9.93 -22.13 -5.34
N HIS A 43 -8.83 -21.44 -5.04
CA HIS A 43 -7.58 -22.05 -4.64
C HIS A 43 -6.90 -21.24 -3.53
N SER A 44 -5.92 -21.84 -2.85
CA SER A 44 -5.13 -21.12 -1.84
C SER A 44 -4.39 -19.92 -2.44
N VAL A 45 -4.31 -18.83 -1.68
CA VAL A 45 -3.61 -17.61 -2.10
C VAL A 45 -2.11 -17.87 -2.19
N VAL A 46 -1.51 -17.46 -3.32
CA VAL A 46 -0.06 -17.49 -3.54
C VAL A 46 0.55 -16.17 -3.08
N TRP A 47 1.16 -16.18 -1.90
CA TRP A 47 1.75 -14.99 -1.29
C TRP A 47 3.17 -14.70 -1.81
N ASN A 48 3.42 -13.46 -2.23
CA ASN A 48 4.72 -12.98 -2.69
C ASN A 48 5.53 -12.37 -1.54
N LYS A 49 6.13 -13.23 -0.71
CA LYS A 49 6.97 -12.79 0.41
C LYS A 49 8.19 -11.96 0.01
N LYS A 50 8.66 -12.09 -1.23
CA LYS A 50 9.80 -11.31 -1.75
C LYS A 50 9.42 -9.89 -2.13
N ALA A 51 8.13 -9.56 -2.21
CA ALA A 51 7.66 -8.23 -2.57
C ALA A 51 8.25 -7.13 -1.65
N PHE A 52 8.29 -7.38 -0.34
CA PHE A 52 8.85 -6.44 0.62
C PHE A 52 10.38 -6.29 0.51
N ASP A 53 11.07 -7.33 0.05
CA ASP A 53 12.53 -7.27 -0.17
C ASP A 53 12.88 -6.32 -1.33
N THR A 54 12.03 -6.24 -2.36
CA THR A 54 12.20 -5.32 -3.50
C THR A 54 11.95 -3.85 -3.17
N LEU A 55 11.35 -3.56 -2.03
CA LEU A 55 11.09 -2.19 -1.61
C LEU A 55 12.40 -1.46 -1.30
N VAL A 56 12.64 -0.27 -1.83
CA VAL A 56 13.88 0.47 -1.56
C VAL A 56 13.74 1.30 -0.29
N LEU A 57 13.86 0.62 0.85
CA LEU A 57 13.90 1.20 2.20
C LEU A 57 15.21 0.89 2.90
N ASP A 58 15.56 1.70 3.90
CA ASP A 58 16.70 1.39 4.73
C ASP A 58 16.49 0.06 5.49
N ARG A 59 17.60 -0.65 5.67
CA ARG A 59 17.59 -2.00 6.24
C ARG A 59 17.01 -2.03 7.67
N LYS A 60 17.29 -1.01 8.49
CA LYS A 60 16.83 -0.96 9.88
C LYS A 60 15.31 -0.81 9.95
N THR A 61 14.73 0.04 9.11
CA THR A 61 13.28 0.21 8.98
C THR A 61 12.61 -1.07 8.52
N LYS A 62 13.17 -1.77 7.52
CA LYS A 62 12.64 -3.07 7.09
C LYS A 62 12.66 -4.12 8.19
N GLU A 63 13.77 -4.24 8.91
CA GLU A 63 13.92 -5.18 10.03
C GLU A 63 12.92 -4.86 11.14
N LEU A 64 12.74 -3.57 11.48
CA LEU A 64 11.81 -3.13 12.52
C LEU A 64 10.35 -3.41 12.14
N ILE A 65 9.92 -3.06 10.92
CA ILE A 65 8.56 -3.37 10.42
C ILE A 65 8.33 -4.89 10.46
N THR A 66 9.28 -5.67 9.97
CA THR A 66 9.18 -7.14 9.93
C THR A 66 9.05 -7.73 11.33
N ALA A 67 9.83 -7.23 12.29
CA ALA A 67 9.78 -7.67 13.68
C ALA A 67 8.42 -7.37 14.34
N LEU A 68 7.89 -6.15 14.14
CA LEU A 68 6.58 -5.74 14.66
C LEU A 68 5.45 -6.59 14.08
N VAL A 69 5.44 -6.79 12.76
CA VAL A 69 4.44 -7.61 12.06
C VAL A 69 4.52 -9.07 12.54
N SER A 70 5.72 -9.64 12.67
CA SER A 70 5.92 -11.02 13.13
C SER A 70 5.45 -11.22 14.57
N LYS A 71 5.71 -10.25 15.45
CA LYS A 71 5.21 -10.26 16.83
C LYS A 71 3.68 -10.20 16.86
N GLN A 72 3.07 -9.35 16.04
CA GLN A 72 1.61 -9.23 15.95
C GLN A 72 0.96 -10.55 15.54
N ILE A 73 1.49 -11.20 14.51
CA ILE A 73 0.99 -12.50 14.03
C ILE A 73 1.10 -13.58 15.13
N SER A 74 2.16 -13.54 15.92
CA SER A 74 2.37 -14.50 17.03
C SER A 74 1.46 -14.21 18.22
N ALA A 75 1.20 -12.94 18.52
CA ALA A 75 0.28 -12.52 19.57
C ALA A 75 -1.17 -12.93 19.27
N THR A 76 -1.61 -12.84 18.00
CA THR A 76 -2.94 -13.36 17.60
C THR A 76 -3.09 -14.87 17.85
N LYS A 77 -1.98 -15.63 17.85
CA LYS A 77 -1.99 -17.08 18.16
C LYS A 77 -1.93 -17.38 19.65
N SER A 78 -1.44 -16.43 20.46
CA SER A 78 -1.38 -16.53 21.91
C SER A 78 -2.69 -15.98 22.48
N THR A 79 -3.61 -16.86 22.84
CA THR A 79 -4.89 -16.50 23.49
C THR A 79 -4.64 -15.91 24.88
N ASP A 80 -4.24 -14.63 24.96
CA ASP A 80 -3.98 -13.96 26.22
C ASP A 80 -5.27 -13.56 26.94
N VAL A 81 -5.26 -13.71 28.27
CA VAL A 81 -6.42 -13.76 29.17
C VAL A 81 -7.03 -12.38 29.47
N ILE A 82 -6.47 -11.29 28.95
CA ILE A 82 -6.96 -9.92 29.16
C ILE A 82 -7.40 -9.33 27.83
N ALA A 83 -8.71 -9.39 27.58
CA ALA A 83 -9.34 -8.78 26.43
C ALA A 83 -9.43 -7.25 26.57
N GLY A 84 -9.07 -6.51 25.52
CA GLY A 84 -9.75 -5.24 25.21
C GLY A 84 -8.93 -3.96 25.16
N LYS A 85 -7.60 -3.93 25.33
CA LYS A 85 -6.81 -2.70 25.12
C LYS A 85 -5.42 -2.95 24.53
N GLY A 86 -5.14 -2.34 23.37
CA GLY A 86 -3.77 -2.01 22.93
C GLY A 86 -2.97 -3.10 22.21
N ASN A 87 -3.61 -4.17 21.72
CA ASN A 87 -2.91 -5.23 20.99
C ASN A 87 -2.85 -5.03 19.47
N GLY A 88 -3.36 -3.92 18.92
CA GLY A 88 -3.26 -3.61 17.50
C GLY A 88 -1.89 -3.04 17.11
N LEU A 89 -1.42 -3.37 15.91
CA LEU A 89 -0.23 -2.76 15.33
C LEU A 89 -0.64 -1.61 14.41
N ILE A 90 -0.41 -0.37 14.85
CA ILE A 90 -0.68 0.83 14.04
C ILE A 90 0.62 1.41 13.48
N LEU A 91 0.74 1.43 12.16
CA LEU A 91 1.87 1.97 11.41
C LEU A 91 1.45 3.25 10.68
N LEU A 92 2.23 4.33 10.79
CA LEU A 92 2.07 5.52 9.96
C LEU A 92 3.20 5.60 8.94
N LEU A 93 2.87 5.72 7.65
CA LEU A 93 3.80 5.90 6.55
C LEU A 93 3.58 7.30 5.97
N HIS A 94 4.58 8.18 6.03
CA HIS A 94 4.41 9.56 5.57
C HIS A 94 5.58 10.06 4.72
N GLY A 95 5.31 10.98 3.80
CA GLY A 95 6.29 11.57 2.88
C GLY A 95 5.68 11.85 1.51
N GLY A 96 6.46 12.39 0.57
CA GLY A 96 5.96 12.78 -0.76
C GLY A 96 5.31 11.66 -1.58
N PRO A 97 4.54 12.00 -2.63
CA PRO A 97 3.87 11.03 -3.50
C PRO A 97 4.87 10.12 -4.24
N GLY A 98 4.46 8.87 -4.50
CA GLY A 98 5.27 7.94 -5.30
C GLY A 98 6.55 7.39 -4.64
N THR A 99 6.74 7.63 -3.33
CA THR A 99 7.90 7.16 -2.55
C THR A 99 7.81 5.71 -2.05
N GLY A 100 6.69 5.03 -2.30
CA GLY A 100 6.52 3.60 -1.98
C GLY A 100 5.67 3.29 -0.75
N LYS A 101 5.03 4.28 -0.11
CA LYS A 101 4.16 4.08 1.08
C LYS A 101 3.11 2.97 0.89
N THR A 102 2.30 3.06 -0.16
CA THR A 102 1.27 2.05 -0.48
C THR A 102 1.89 0.68 -0.78
N LEU A 103 3.05 0.65 -1.46
CA LEU A 103 3.76 -0.59 -1.76
C LEU A 103 4.31 -1.26 -0.48
N THR A 104 4.71 -0.48 0.51
CA THR A 104 5.06 -0.99 1.84
C THR A 104 3.88 -1.67 2.50
N ALA A 105 2.68 -1.08 2.42
CA ALA A 105 1.47 -1.68 2.99
C ALA A 105 1.12 -3.01 2.32
N GLU A 106 1.22 -3.06 0.98
CA GLU A 106 1.07 -4.31 0.20
C GLU A 106 2.11 -5.35 0.63
N GLY A 107 3.39 -4.97 0.74
CA GLY A 107 4.45 -5.88 1.18
C GLY A 107 4.28 -6.39 2.61
N VAL A 108 3.74 -5.57 3.53
CA VAL A 108 3.40 -5.99 4.89
C VAL A 108 2.28 -7.04 4.88
N ALA A 109 1.24 -6.84 4.06
CA ALA A 109 0.16 -7.81 3.90
C ALA A 109 0.67 -9.17 3.36
N GLU A 110 1.57 -9.13 2.38
CA GLU A 110 2.22 -10.33 1.81
C GLU A 110 3.08 -11.09 2.84
N ILE A 111 3.89 -10.38 3.63
CA ILE A 111 4.68 -10.99 4.72
C ILE A 111 3.75 -11.60 5.76
N ALA A 112 2.69 -10.87 6.14
CA ALA A 112 1.74 -11.32 7.14
C ALA A 112 0.86 -12.47 6.66
N LYS A 113 0.82 -12.74 5.35
CA LYS A 113 -0.12 -13.65 4.69
C LYS A 113 -1.58 -13.30 5.02
N LYS A 114 -1.87 -12.00 5.03
CA LYS A 114 -3.19 -11.45 5.35
C LYS A 114 -3.71 -10.65 4.17
N PRO A 115 -5.02 -10.67 3.88
CA PRO A 115 -5.58 -9.84 2.83
C PRO A 115 -5.37 -8.36 3.13
N LEU A 116 -5.26 -7.52 2.10
CA LEU A 116 -5.20 -6.07 2.24
C LEU A 116 -6.57 -5.45 1.99
N TYR A 117 -7.18 -4.88 3.04
CA TYR A 117 -8.41 -4.08 2.92
C TYR A 117 -8.03 -2.60 2.77
N ARG A 118 -8.17 -2.04 1.57
CA ARG A 118 -7.84 -0.63 1.30
C ARG A 118 -9.07 0.26 1.43
N VAL A 119 -8.92 1.33 2.20
CA VAL A 119 -9.84 2.45 2.32
C VAL A 119 -9.15 3.70 1.82
N THR A 120 -9.88 4.52 1.09
CA THR A 120 -9.48 5.84 0.62
C THR A 120 -10.42 6.88 1.20
N CYS A 121 -9.99 8.14 1.28
CA CYS A 121 -10.85 9.23 1.79
C CYS A 121 -12.17 9.38 1.04
N GLY A 122 -12.23 8.97 -0.24
CA GLY A 122 -13.48 8.95 -1.01
C GLY A 122 -14.51 7.93 -0.52
N ASP A 123 -14.10 6.93 0.25
CA ASP A 123 -14.99 5.87 0.75
C ASP A 123 -15.71 6.23 2.05
N VAL A 124 -15.11 7.12 2.86
CA VAL A 124 -15.45 7.30 4.27
C VAL A 124 -16.57 8.35 4.46
N GLY A 125 -16.81 9.18 3.45
CA GLY A 125 -17.78 10.29 3.52
C GLY A 125 -17.17 11.57 4.10
N THR A 126 -18.00 12.61 4.24
CA THR A 126 -17.56 13.95 4.69
C THR A 126 -18.12 14.35 6.06
N LYS A 127 -19.11 13.63 6.57
CA LYS A 127 -19.71 13.90 7.90
C LYS A 127 -19.14 12.95 8.95
N ALA A 128 -18.99 13.44 10.17
CA ALA A 128 -18.42 12.66 11.27
C ALA A 128 -19.17 11.36 11.57
N GLU A 129 -20.50 11.36 11.51
CA GLU A 129 -21.32 10.15 11.72
C GLU A 129 -21.12 9.11 10.61
N ASP A 130 -21.05 9.55 9.34
CA ASP A 130 -20.81 8.66 8.20
C ASP A 130 -19.42 8.00 8.32
N VAL A 131 -18.42 8.82 8.69
CA VAL A 131 -17.03 8.39 8.92
C VAL A 131 -16.94 7.38 10.05
N GLU A 132 -17.62 7.62 11.16
CA GLU A 132 -17.68 6.71 12.31
C GLU A 132 -18.23 5.35 11.90
N ASN A 133 -19.45 5.33 11.35
CA ASN A 133 -20.13 4.11 10.96
C ASN A 133 -19.33 3.31 9.92
N TYR A 134 -18.72 4.00 8.95
CA TYR A 134 -17.92 3.36 7.92
C TYR A 134 -16.63 2.76 8.49
N LEU A 135 -15.87 3.51 9.29
CA LEU A 135 -14.61 3.03 9.85
C LEU A 135 -14.85 1.91 10.87
N GLU A 136 -15.87 1.99 11.71
CA GLU A 136 -16.24 0.90 12.61
C GLU A 136 -16.55 -0.38 11.82
N SER A 137 -17.33 -0.27 10.74
CA SER A 137 -17.63 -1.39 9.85
C SER A 137 -16.37 -1.97 9.22
N VAL A 138 -15.46 -1.14 8.71
CA VAL A 138 -14.21 -1.59 8.10
C VAL A 138 -13.31 -2.27 9.12
N LEU A 139 -13.11 -1.69 10.30
CA LEU A 139 -12.25 -2.28 11.32
C LEU A 139 -12.84 -3.58 11.87
N HIS A 140 -14.18 -3.67 11.96
CA HIS A 140 -14.88 -4.90 12.30
C HIS A 140 -14.67 -5.99 11.24
N LEU A 141 -14.85 -5.67 9.95
CA LEU A 141 -14.56 -6.60 8.85
C LEU A 141 -13.09 -6.99 8.80
N GLY A 142 -12.18 -6.03 9.04
CA GLY A 142 -10.74 -6.27 9.11
C GLY A 142 -10.37 -7.26 10.21
N LYS A 143 -11.10 -7.24 11.34
CA LYS A 143 -10.95 -8.23 12.41
C LYS A 143 -11.52 -9.60 12.00
N ILE A 144 -12.75 -9.65 11.48
CA ILE A 144 -13.41 -10.92 11.10
C ILE A 144 -12.62 -11.67 10.02
N TRP A 145 -12.12 -10.94 9.02
CA TRP A 145 -11.38 -11.52 7.89
C TRP A 145 -9.88 -11.59 8.12
N ASP A 146 -9.41 -11.19 9.30
CA ASP A 146 -8.00 -11.14 9.68
C ASP A 146 -7.11 -10.43 8.64
N CYS A 147 -7.53 -9.22 8.23
CA CYS A 147 -6.87 -8.42 7.20
C CYS A 147 -5.87 -7.43 7.77
N VAL A 148 -4.93 -7.00 6.93
CA VAL A 148 -4.27 -5.69 7.09
C VAL A 148 -5.23 -4.62 6.56
N VAL A 149 -5.57 -3.64 7.40
CA VAL A 149 -6.36 -2.48 6.99
C VAL A 149 -5.41 -1.37 6.58
N LEU A 150 -5.57 -0.84 5.37
CA LEU A 150 -4.85 0.31 4.86
C LEU A 150 -5.81 1.49 4.72
N LEU A 151 -5.57 2.56 5.47
CA LEU A 151 -6.21 3.85 5.24
C LEU A 151 -5.23 4.72 4.45
N ASP A 152 -5.50 4.83 3.16
CA ASP A 152 -4.64 5.55 2.22
C ASP A 152 -5.05 7.02 2.15
N GLU A 153 -4.07 7.91 2.15
CA GLU A 153 -4.24 9.37 2.09
C GLU A 153 -5.03 9.93 3.28
N ALA A 154 -4.77 9.40 4.49
CA ALA A 154 -5.47 9.74 5.73
C ALA A 154 -5.17 11.15 6.28
N GLU A 155 -4.65 12.07 5.46
CA GLU A 155 -4.21 13.41 5.86
C GLU A 155 -5.34 14.25 6.52
N VAL A 156 -6.57 14.09 6.03
CA VAL A 156 -7.75 14.78 6.58
C VAL A 156 -7.98 14.39 8.05
N PHE A 157 -7.75 13.12 8.38
CA PHE A 157 -7.96 12.56 9.72
C PHE A 157 -6.76 12.78 10.65
N LEU A 158 -5.56 12.96 10.08
CA LEU A 158 -4.33 13.06 10.85
C LEU A 158 -3.94 14.50 11.20
N GLU A 159 -4.50 15.50 10.51
CA GLU A 159 -4.11 16.90 10.71
C GLU A 159 -4.49 17.44 12.09
N ARG A 160 -3.73 18.44 12.55
CA ARG A 160 -3.99 19.15 13.81
C ARG A 160 -5.38 19.76 13.83
N ARG A 161 -6.01 19.65 14.99
CA ARG A 161 -7.25 20.35 15.30
C ARG A 161 -7.03 21.86 15.28
N SER A 162 -7.96 22.60 14.69
CA SER A 162 -7.94 24.07 14.64
C SER A 162 -9.16 24.63 15.38
N LEU A 163 -9.08 25.84 15.92
CA LEU A 163 -10.24 26.45 16.61
C LEU A 163 -11.39 26.77 15.65
N ASP A 164 -11.07 26.99 14.38
CA ASP A 164 -12.01 27.48 13.36
C ASP A 164 -12.73 26.35 12.59
N ASP A 165 -12.27 25.10 12.72
CA ASP A 165 -12.83 23.96 11.97
C ASP A 165 -13.39 22.86 12.90
N LEU A 166 -14.60 23.11 13.40
CA LEU A 166 -15.33 22.17 14.27
C LEU A 166 -15.66 20.84 13.57
N GLN A 167 -15.97 20.86 12.26
CA GLN A 167 -16.34 19.66 11.52
C GLN A 167 -15.15 18.72 11.42
N ARG A 168 -13.98 19.25 11.07
CA ARG A 168 -12.74 18.49 11.02
C ARG A 168 -12.32 17.99 12.39
N ASN A 169 -12.43 18.81 13.42
CA ASN A 169 -12.09 18.38 14.78
C ASN A 169 -12.95 17.19 15.22
N ALA A 170 -14.22 17.16 14.82
CA ALA A 170 -15.09 16.01 15.05
C ALA A 170 -14.57 14.76 14.30
N LEU A 171 -14.17 14.89 13.03
CA LEU A 171 -13.57 13.79 12.25
C LEU A 171 -12.31 13.22 12.92
N VAL A 172 -11.38 14.08 13.32
CA VAL A 172 -10.14 13.68 14.02
C VAL A 172 -10.46 12.96 15.33
N SER A 173 -11.45 13.47 16.09
CA SER A 173 -11.85 12.89 17.38
C SER A 173 -12.50 11.51 17.21
N VAL A 174 -13.41 11.37 16.24
CA VAL A 174 -14.03 10.09 15.88
C VAL A 174 -12.95 9.10 15.45
N PHE A 175 -12.04 9.52 14.57
CA PHE A 175 -10.98 8.69 14.06
C PHE A 175 -10.08 8.14 15.17
N LEU A 176 -9.62 8.99 16.09
CA LEU A 176 -8.79 8.59 17.25
C LEU A 176 -9.49 7.55 18.13
N ARG A 177 -10.80 7.71 18.36
CA ARG A 177 -11.60 6.76 19.13
C ARG A 177 -11.72 5.42 18.42
N VAL A 178 -11.99 5.41 17.11
CA VAL A 178 -12.21 4.19 16.34
C VAL A 178 -10.92 3.36 16.22
N ILE A 179 -9.76 3.98 16.00
CA ILE A 179 -8.48 3.26 15.89
C ILE A 179 -7.97 2.72 17.24
N GLU A 180 -8.38 3.30 18.37
CA GLU A 180 -7.93 2.88 19.71
C GLU A 180 -8.34 1.44 20.05
N TYR A 181 -9.48 1.00 19.51
CA TYR A 181 -10.00 -0.36 19.72
C TYR A 181 -9.60 -1.35 18.62
N HIS A 182 -8.73 -0.96 17.69
CA HIS A 182 -8.29 -1.88 16.65
C HIS A 182 -7.32 -2.94 17.20
N GLU A 183 -7.60 -4.20 16.91
CA GLU A 183 -6.81 -5.36 17.39
C GLU A 183 -5.98 -6.03 16.28
N GLY A 184 -5.99 -5.48 15.06
CA GLY A 184 -5.28 -6.00 13.88
C GLY A 184 -4.07 -5.17 13.47
N ILE A 185 -3.66 -5.30 12.21
CA ILE A 185 -2.63 -4.46 11.60
C ILE A 185 -3.33 -3.33 10.84
N LEU A 186 -3.13 -2.09 11.29
CA LEU A 186 -3.62 -0.87 10.65
C LEU A 186 -2.43 -0.07 10.11
N ILE A 187 -2.50 0.26 8.82
CA ILE A 187 -1.49 1.07 8.15
C ILE A 187 -2.16 2.35 7.66
N LEU A 188 -1.58 3.49 8.04
CA LEU A 188 -2.02 4.81 7.63
C LEU A 188 -0.99 5.38 6.66
N THR A 189 -1.42 5.96 5.55
CA THR A 189 -0.52 6.74 4.68
C THR A 189 -0.89 8.22 4.72
N SER A 190 0.12 9.09 4.67
CA SER A 190 -0.04 10.54 4.54
C SER A 190 0.95 11.10 3.54
N ASN A 191 0.53 12.07 2.74
CA ASN A 191 1.45 12.85 1.91
C ASN A 191 1.97 14.09 2.66
N ARG A 192 1.27 14.54 3.71
CA ARG A 192 1.66 15.69 4.53
C ARG A 192 2.62 15.25 5.64
N VAL A 193 3.73 15.95 5.77
CA VAL A 193 4.72 15.80 6.84
C VAL A 193 4.58 16.99 7.79
N GLY A 194 4.49 16.76 9.10
CA GLY A 194 4.58 17.83 10.12
C GLY A 194 3.26 18.30 10.75
N THR A 195 2.11 18.19 10.08
CA THR A 195 0.82 18.66 10.62
C THR A 195 0.08 17.66 11.53
N PHE A 196 0.71 16.63 12.09
CA PHE A 196 -0.05 15.62 12.82
C PHE A 196 -0.58 16.12 14.18
N ASP A 197 -1.83 15.77 14.52
CA ASP A 197 -2.37 15.96 15.88
C ASP A 197 -1.52 15.16 16.89
N GLU A 198 -1.16 15.81 18.00
CA GLU A 198 -0.30 15.20 19.01
C GLU A 198 -0.91 13.92 19.60
N ALA A 199 -2.25 13.81 19.63
CA ALA A 199 -2.95 12.65 20.14
C ALA A 199 -2.72 11.37 19.30
N PHE A 200 -2.20 11.48 18.08
CA PHE A 200 -1.78 10.33 17.28
C PHE A 200 -0.48 9.70 17.76
N ARG A 201 0.43 10.49 18.35
CA ARG A 201 1.76 10.00 18.74
C ARG A 201 1.69 8.89 19.79
N SER A 202 0.66 8.89 20.64
CA SER A 202 0.46 7.85 21.66
C SER A 202 -0.20 6.58 21.15
N ARG A 203 -0.83 6.61 19.96
CA ARG A 203 -1.55 5.48 19.36
C ARG A 203 -0.76 4.80 18.23
N ILE A 204 0.17 5.52 17.61
CA ILE A 204 1.02 5.00 16.53
C ILE A 204 2.23 4.29 17.14
N GLN A 205 2.41 3.01 16.80
CA GLN A 205 3.55 2.22 17.28
C GLN A 205 4.86 2.65 16.60
N ILE A 206 4.79 2.99 15.32
CA ILE A 206 5.92 3.53 14.54
C ILE A 206 5.41 4.44 13.42
N ALA A 207 6.06 5.59 13.26
CA ALA A 207 5.93 6.45 12.11
C ALA A 207 7.19 6.34 11.24
N VAL A 208 7.02 5.98 9.98
CA VAL A 208 8.09 5.81 8.99
C VAL A 208 8.03 6.96 8.00
N HIS A 209 9.11 7.74 7.97
CA HIS A 209 9.27 8.83 7.04
C HIS A 209 9.90 8.35 5.72
N TYR A 210 9.31 8.74 4.60
CA TYR A 210 9.76 8.48 3.24
C TYR A 210 10.28 9.77 2.62
N PRO A 211 11.58 10.09 2.79
CA PRO A 211 12.17 11.27 2.18
C PRO A 211 12.20 11.14 0.65
N PRO A 212 12.47 12.25 -0.06
CA PRO A 212 12.74 12.22 -1.50
C PRO A 212 13.82 11.21 -1.85
N LEU A 213 13.62 10.49 -2.95
CA LEU A 213 14.50 9.40 -3.37
C LEU A 213 15.86 9.96 -3.80
N ARG A 214 16.92 9.46 -3.18
CA ARG A 214 18.31 9.76 -3.59
C ARG A 214 18.67 8.98 -4.85
N ALA A 215 19.69 9.44 -5.58
CA ALA A 215 20.16 8.80 -6.81
C ALA A 215 20.42 7.28 -6.65
N TYR A 216 21.09 6.86 -5.57
CA TYR A 216 21.32 5.44 -5.32
C TYR A 216 20.02 4.64 -5.10
N GLN A 217 18.98 5.25 -4.52
CA GLN A 217 17.68 4.60 -4.34
C GLN A 217 16.96 4.46 -5.68
N ARG A 218 17.00 5.51 -6.51
CA ARG A 218 16.47 5.46 -7.89
C ARG A 218 17.17 4.39 -8.73
N LEU A 219 18.50 4.28 -8.61
CA LEU A 219 19.26 3.20 -9.24
C LEU A 219 18.73 1.80 -8.85
N GLN A 220 18.48 1.57 -7.56
CA GLN A 220 17.91 0.30 -7.09
C GLN A 220 16.49 0.07 -7.63
N ILE A 221 15.66 1.12 -7.68
CA ILE A 221 14.30 1.04 -8.23
C ILE A 221 14.36 0.66 -9.72
N TRP A 222 15.22 1.29 -10.50
CA TRP A 222 15.43 0.96 -11.92
C TRP A 222 15.86 -0.50 -12.09
N LYS A 223 16.86 -0.95 -11.32
CA LYS A 223 17.30 -2.36 -11.32
C LYS A 223 16.13 -3.32 -11.04
N ASN A 224 15.36 -3.05 -9.99
CA ASN A 224 14.22 -3.90 -9.62
C ASN A 224 13.16 -3.98 -10.73
N PHE A 225 12.89 -2.88 -11.45
CA PHE A 225 11.98 -2.92 -12.58
C PHE A 225 12.56 -3.67 -13.77
N ILE A 226 13.84 -3.47 -14.10
CA ILE A 226 14.51 -4.14 -15.21
C ILE A 226 14.62 -5.65 -14.96
N ASP A 227 14.99 -6.09 -13.77
CA ASP A 227 15.05 -7.51 -13.39
C ASP A 227 13.65 -8.16 -13.46
N ARG A 228 12.60 -7.38 -13.14
CA ARG A 228 11.22 -7.85 -13.32
C ARG A 228 10.87 -7.97 -14.81
N LEU A 229 11.34 -7.07 -15.67
CA LEU A 229 11.12 -7.18 -17.11
C LEU A 229 11.78 -8.44 -17.68
N GLU A 230 13.02 -8.72 -17.27
CA GLU A 230 13.76 -9.93 -17.66
C GLU A 230 13.01 -11.22 -17.25
N SER A 231 12.31 -11.20 -16.11
CA SER A 231 11.56 -12.36 -15.63
C SER A 231 10.39 -12.80 -16.53
N PHE A 232 9.86 -11.90 -17.38
CA PHE A 232 8.77 -12.25 -18.30
C PHE A 232 9.22 -13.12 -19.47
N LYS A 233 10.52 -13.09 -19.84
CA LYS A 233 11.12 -13.86 -20.94
C LYS A 233 10.32 -13.82 -22.25
N ASP A 234 9.68 -12.69 -22.53
CA ASP A 234 8.82 -12.47 -23.70
C ASP A 234 9.61 -11.93 -24.92
N GLY A 235 10.88 -11.59 -24.74
CA GLY A 235 11.74 -11.00 -25.79
C GLY A 235 11.30 -9.59 -26.21
N ALA A 236 10.38 -8.96 -25.48
CA ALA A 236 9.82 -7.65 -25.84
C ALA A 236 10.72 -6.48 -25.42
N VAL A 237 11.75 -6.74 -24.62
CA VAL A 237 12.65 -5.72 -24.04
C VAL A 237 14.10 -6.16 -24.18
N ASP A 238 14.95 -5.25 -24.64
CA ASP A 238 16.40 -5.36 -24.62
C ASP A 238 16.91 -4.96 -23.23
N VAL A 239 16.97 -5.95 -22.34
CA VAL A 239 17.31 -5.75 -20.93
C VAL A 239 18.77 -5.32 -20.76
N ASP A 240 19.67 -5.83 -21.60
CA ASP A 240 21.10 -5.55 -21.53
C ASP A 240 21.37 -4.09 -21.88
N ASP A 241 20.76 -3.58 -22.95
CA ASP A 241 20.84 -2.16 -23.32
C ASP A 241 20.33 -1.23 -22.20
N LEU A 242 19.24 -1.58 -21.51
CA LEU A 242 18.75 -0.81 -20.36
C LEU A 242 19.70 -0.86 -19.16
N ARG A 243 20.39 -2.00 -18.94
CA ARG A 243 21.36 -2.16 -17.85
C ARG A 243 22.61 -1.30 -18.07
N ASP A 244 23.06 -1.20 -19.32
CA ASP A 244 24.22 -0.39 -19.68
C ASP A 244 23.99 1.12 -19.42
N HIS A 245 22.74 1.57 -19.47
CA HIS A 245 22.36 2.98 -19.25
C HIS A 245 21.85 3.30 -17.83
N LEU A 246 22.02 2.39 -16.87
CA LEU A 246 21.56 2.60 -15.48
C LEU A 246 22.16 3.84 -14.81
N GLU A 247 23.40 4.21 -15.16
CA GLU A 247 24.06 5.39 -14.62
C GLU A 247 23.40 6.71 -15.03
N ASP A 248 22.76 6.74 -16.19
CA ASP A 248 22.01 7.89 -16.67
C ASP A 248 20.60 7.90 -16.10
N LEU A 249 19.95 6.73 -16.05
CA LEU A 249 18.61 6.57 -15.49
C LEU A 249 18.52 7.00 -14.02
N GLN A 250 19.55 6.79 -13.21
CA GLN A 250 19.55 7.22 -11.79
C GLN A 250 19.59 8.75 -11.61
N LYS A 251 20.08 9.49 -12.62
CA LYS A 251 20.17 10.97 -12.58
C LYS A 251 18.79 11.61 -12.76
N VAL A 252 17.87 10.92 -13.42
CA VAL A 252 16.49 11.38 -13.60
C VAL A 252 15.78 11.42 -12.25
N GLU A 253 15.28 12.59 -11.86
CA GLU A 253 14.67 12.84 -10.55
C GLU A 253 13.20 12.40 -10.49
N PHE A 254 12.94 11.15 -10.86
CA PHE A 254 11.60 10.58 -10.86
C PHE A 254 11.33 9.76 -9.59
N ASN A 255 10.09 9.81 -9.12
CA ASN A 255 9.58 8.92 -8.09
C ASN A 255 9.27 7.52 -8.66
N GLY A 256 9.04 6.53 -7.80
CA GLY A 256 8.82 5.15 -8.23
C GLY A 256 7.58 4.96 -9.14
N ARG A 257 6.56 5.82 -8.99
CA ARG A 257 5.37 5.80 -9.85
C ARG A 257 5.69 6.35 -11.24
N GLN A 258 6.43 7.45 -11.32
CA GLN A 258 6.89 8.02 -12.60
C GLN A 258 7.80 7.04 -13.35
N ILE A 259 8.75 6.39 -12.66
CA ILE A 259 9.62 5.35 -13.25
C ILE A 259 8.79 4.21 -13.86
N ARG A 260 7.83 3.67 -13.09
CA ARG A 260 6.94 2.61 -13.57
C ARG A 260 6.14 3.05 -14.81
N ASN A 261 5.61 4.26 -14.79
CA ASN A 261 4.83 4.80 -15.90
C ASN A 261 5.70 4.99 -17.14
N ALA A 262 6.91 5.54 -17.00
CA ALA A 262 7.85 5.71 -18.10
C ALA A 262 8.20 4.37 -18.77
N ILE A 263 8.50 3.33 -17.98
CA ILE A 263 8.75 1.98 -18.50
C ILE A 263 7.52 1.44 -19.25
N THR A 264 6.33 1.58 -18.67
CA THR A 264 5.10 1.07 -19.29
C THR A 264 4.82 1.78 -20.62
N THR A 265 4.95 3.11 -20.65
CA THR A 265 4.80 3.92 -21.86
C THR A 265 5.83 3.54 -22.91
N ALA A 266 7.09 3.35 -22.52
CA ALA A 266 8.16 2.95 -23.44
C ALA A 266 7.91 1.57 -24.06
N ARG A 267 7.41 0.60 -23.28
CA ARG A 267 7.00 -0.72 -23.80
C ARG A 267 5.90 -0.60 -24.83
N GLN A 268 4.83 0.14 -24.52
CA GLN A 268 3.71 0.36 -25.43
C GLN A 268 4.14 1.09 -26.70
N TYR A 269 5.07 2.04 -26.58
CA TYR A 269 5.61 2.78 -27.72
C TYR A 269 6.46 1.89 -28.64
N ALA A 270 7.31 1.03 -28.08
CA ALA A 270 8.10 0.07 -28.83
C ALA A 270 7.20 -0.98 -29.52
N GLU A 271 6.20 -1.49 -28.81
CA GLU A 271 5.20 -2.44 -29.34
C GLU A 271 4.44 -1.85 -30.52
N TRP A 272 3.97 -0.59 -30.41
CA TRP A 272 3.31 0.11 -31.50
C TRP A 272 4.22 0.31 -32.72
N LYS A 273 5.54 0.48 -32.52
CA LYS A 273 6.54 0.51 -33.60
C LYS A 273 6.89 -0.87 -34.17
N GLY A 274 6.44 -1.95 -33.55
CA GLY A 274 6.87 -3.32 -33.89
C GLY A 274 8.34 -3.57 -33.58
N GLN A 275 8.90 -2.89 -32.56
CA GLN A 275 10.29 -2.97 -32.15
C GLN A 275 10.41 -3.54 -30.74
N VAL A 276 11.59 -4.11 -30.44
CA VAL A 276 11.96 -4.45 -29.06
C VAL A 276 12.23 -3.15 -28.29
N MET A 277 11.70 -3.03 -27.07
CA MET A 277 11.96 -1.86 -26.24
C MET A 277 13.45 -1.79 -25.89
N ASN A 278 14.06 -0.64 -26.17
CA ASN A 278 15.45 -0.33 -25.83
C ASN A 278 15.51 1.03 -25.09
N TYR A 279 16.71 1.50 -24.79
CA TYR A 279 16.97 2.75 -24.08
C TYR A 279 16.44 3.98 -24.82
N ASP A 280 16.46 4.02 -26.15
CA ASP A 280 15.91 5.14 -26.92
C ASP A 280 14.40 5.31 -26.71
N HIS A 281 13.67 4.19 -26.68
CA HIS A 281 12.24 4.20 -26.37
C HIS A 281 11.97 4.70 -24.95
N LEU A 282 12.80 4.28 -23.99
CA LEU A 282 12.70 4.71 -22.60
C LEU A 282 13.01 6.21 -22.46
N THR A 283 14.08 6.68 -23.08
CA THR A 283 14.48 8.10 -23.10
C THR A 283 13.38 8.96 -23.70
N THR A 284 12.76 8.52 -24.80
CA THR A 284 11.60 9.21 -25.39
C THR A 284 10.45 9.35 -24.38
N ALA A 285 10.12 8.28 -23.65
CA ALA A 285 9.07 8.32 -22.63
C ALA A 285 9.43 9.24 -21.45
N LEU A 286 10.69 9.22 -21.01
CA LEU A 286 11.21 10.06 -19.94
C LEU A 286 11.18 11.56 -20.32
N GLU A 287 11.59 11.91 -21.54
CA GLU A 287 11.56 13.29 -22.03
C GLU A 287 10.14 13.85 -22.10
N VAL A 288 9.18 13.06 -22.59
CA VAL A 288 7.78 13.47 -22.67
C VAL A 288 7.18 13.64 -21.28
N ALA A 289 7.45 12.71 -20.35
CA ALA A 289 7.01 12.83 -18.97
C ALA A 289 7.63 14.05 -18.26
N GLY A 290 8.94 14.27 -18.43
CA GLY A 290 9.67 15.35 -17.79
C GLY A 290 9.22 16.75 -18.22
N LYS A 291 8.66 16.91 -19.44
CA LYS A 291 8.07 18.18 -19.87
C LYS A 291 6.88 18.61 -19.01
N PHE A 292 6.07 17.65 -18.55
CA PHE A 292 4.96 17.93 -17.65
C PHE A 292 5.46 18.35 -16.27
N ASP A 293 6.44 17.62 -15.73
CA ASP A 293 7.02 17.94 -14.41
C ASP A 293 7.67 19.33 -14.41
N ALA A 294 8.46 19.66 -15.44
CA ALA A 294 9.06 20.98 -15.60
C ALA A 294 8.01 22.10 -15.75
N TYR A 295 6.83 21.81 -16.29
CA TYR A 295 5.72 22.74 -16.34
C TYR A 295 5.06 22.91 -14.96
N SER A 296 4.83 21.82 -14.23
CA SER A 296 4.28 21.84 -12.87
C SER A 296 5.22 22.53 -11.87
N GLU A 297 6.53 22.31 -11.94
CA GLU A 297 7.52 22.99 -11.10
C GLU A 297 7.55 24.49 -11.36
N LYS A 298 7.45 24.92 -12.62
CA LYS A 298 7.35 26.35 -12.97
C LYS A 298 6.10 27.00 -12.37
N LEU A 299 4.96 26.30 -12.36
CA LEU A 299 3.74 26.78 -11.71
C LEU A 299 3.86 26.88 -10.19
N ARG A 300 4.73 26.06 -9.59
CA ARG A 300 5.00 26.00 -8.14
C ARG A 300 6.19 26.85 -7.69
N GLY A 301 6.76 27.67 -8.57
CA GLY A 301 7.92 28.52 -8.23
C GLY A 301 9.24 27.76 -7.99
N GLY A 302 9.34 26.49 -8.41
CA GLY A 302 10.55 25.67 -8.25
C GLY A 302 10.72 25.01 -6.88
N LEU A 303 9.68 24.99 -6.04
CA LEU A 303 9.69 24.33 -4.74
C LEU A 303 9.24 22.87 -4.86
N THR A 304 9.92 21.97 -4.15
CA THR A 304 9.51 20.56 -4.00
C THR A 304 8.25 20.43 -3.14
N ASP A 305 7.52 19.31 -3.25
CA ASP A 305 6.33 19.05 -2.41
C ASP A 305 6.63 19.20 -0.90
N ASP A 306 7.81 18.75 -0.47
CA ASP A 306 8.24 18.86 0.94
C ASP A 306 8.57 20.31 1.31
N GLN A 307 9.14 21.11 0.39
CA GLN A 307 9.43 22.52 0.63
C GLN A 307 8.18 23.40 0.59
N ILE A 308 7.20 23.08 -0.26
CA ILE A 308 5.88 23.74 -0.24
C ILE A 308 5.20 23.46 1.10
N ALA A 309 5.24 22.20 1.56
CA ALA A 309 4.74 21.85 2.88
C ALA A 309 5.48 22.64 3.98
N GLU A 310 6.79 22.84 3.86
CA GLU A 310 7.59 23.64 4.80
C GLU A 310 7.26 25.16 4.75
N GLU A 311 7.07 25.74 3.56
CA GLU A 311 6.75 27.16 3.35
C GLU A 311 5.32 27.55 3.74
N GLU A 312 4.34 26.65 3.61
CA GLU A 312 2.95 26.89 4.02
C GLU A 312 2.76 26.97 5.55
N GLY A 313 3.84 26.96 6.35
CA GLY A 313 3.78 27.22 7.79
C GLY A 313 3.27 26.05 8.62
N ILE A 314 3.44 24.83 8.10
CA ILE A 314 3.13 23.55 8.75
C ILE A 314 4.28 23.19 9.72
N ARG A 315 4.25 23.74 10.94
CA ARG A 315 5.04 23.22 12.07
C ARG A 315 4.22 22.24 12.88
#